data_AF-A0A8X6JIA2-F1
#
_entry.id   AF-A0A8X6JIA2-F1
#
_cell.length_a   1.000
_cell.length_b   1.000
_cell.length_c   1.000
_cell.angle_alpha   90.00
_cell.angle_beta   90.00
_cell.angle_gamma   90.00
#
_symmetry.space_group_name_H-M   'P 1'
#
loop_
_entity.id
_entity.type
_entity.pdbx_description
1 polymer ?
#
loop_
_entity_poly.entity_id
_entity_poly.type
_entity_poly.pdbx_seq_one_letter_code
_entity_poly.pdbx_strand_id
1 'polypeptide(L)'
;MSVDHREQLLPLFPLKVLRIYLHRPYIHFFMDAANKVWDQLSGKDFTCLLDIIIHQKILELWTDFDYVGLLRQFWRRSPDHLKHYAEGTDIFQFLKEILKPGFHVDVPRFSSSREPGLLFYEKFCDNHKKSTKL
;
A
#
# COMPACT_ATOMS: atom_id res chain seq x y z
N MET A 1 21.42 -25.86 18.81
CA MET A 1 20.97 -24.59 18.18
C MET A 1 19.92 -24.94 17.14
N SER A 2 18.65 -24.67 17.43
CA SER A 2 17.54 -24.90 16.50
C SER A 2 17.53 -23.74 15.52
N VAL A 3 17.93 -23.99 14.28
CA VAL A 3 17.74 -23.03 13.19
C VAL A 3 16.25 -23.03 12.88
N ASP A 4 15.57 -21.96 13.28
CA ASP A 4 14.14 -21.81 13.17
C ASP A 4 13.76 -21.80 11.68
N HIS A 5 13.21 -22.90 11.17
CA HIS A 5 12.91 -23.09 9.74
C HIS A 5 11.95 -22.02 9.18
N ARG A 6 11.29 -21.27 10.06
CA ARG A 6 10.40 -20.15 9.72
C ARG A 6 11.15 -18.98 9.06
N GLU A 7 12.42 -18.75 9.41
CA GLU A 7 13.21 -17.65 8.82
C GLU A 7 13.63 -17.93 7.38
N GLN A 8 13.70 -19.21 6.97
CA GLN A 8 14.11 -19.62 5.62
C GLN A 8 12.97 -19.59 4.58
N LEU A 9 11.70 -19.53 5.03
CA LEU A 9 10.53 -19.51 4.13
C LEU A 9 10.07 -18.09 3.77
N LEU A 10 10.40 -17.09 4.60
CA LEU A 10 10.08 -15.69 4.34
C LEU A 10 10.56 -15.19 2.96
N PRO A 11 11.77 -15.55 2.47
CA PRO A 11 12.29 -15.07 1.19
C PRO A 11 11.61 -15.68 -0.04
N LEU A 12 10.94 -16.82 0.08
CA LEU A 12 10.43 -17.55 -1.09
C LEU A 12 9.17 -16.92 -1.69
N PHE A 13 8.42 -16.17 -0.88
CA PHE A 13 7.17 -15.52 -1.31
C PHE A 13 6.99 -14.15 -0.64
N PRO A 14 7.86 -13.17 -0.94
CA PRO A 14 7.91 -11.89 -0.22
C PRO A 14 6.58 -11.13 -0.29
N LEU A 15 5.90 -11.16 -1.44
CA LEU A 15 4.56 -10.59 -1.61
C LEU A 15 3.53 -11.20 -0.65
N LYS A 16 3.45 -12.54 -0.59
CA LYS A 16 2.48 -13.25 0.26
C LYS A 16 2.73 -12.95 1.73
N VAL A 17 4.01 -12.95 2.13
CA VAL A 17 4.44 -12.61 3.49
C VAL A 17 3.96 -11.21 3.86
N LEU A 18 4.31 -10.20 3.06
CA LEU A 18 3.93 -8.81 3.37
C LEU A 18 2.42 -8.60 3.36
N ARG A 19 1.70 -9.28 2.48
CA ARG A 19 0.23 -9.26 2.49
C ARG A 19 -0.37 -9.82 3.78
N ILE A 20 0.21 -10.88 4.37
CA ILE A 20 -0.24 -11.39 5.67
C ILE A 20 0.00 -10.34 6.75
N TYR A 21 1.16 -9.70 6.73
CA TYR A 21 1.48 -8.64 7.68
C TYR A 21 0.59 -7.41 7.52
N LEU A 22 -0.08 -7.17 6.38
CA LEU A 22 -1.08 -6.09 6.25
C LEU A 22 -2.39 -6.36 7.02
N HIS A 23 -2.55 -7.51 7.67
CA HIS A 23 -3.74 -7.85 8.44
C HIS A 23 -3.46 -7.81 9.95
N ARG A 24 -4.46 -7.39 10.71
CA ARG A 24 -4.44 -7.53 12.17
C ARG A 24 -4.33 -9.02 12.55
N PRO A 25 -3.59 -9.37 13.62
CA PRO A 25 -2.86 -8.47 14.53
C PRO A 25 -1.44 -8.10 14.06
N TYR A 26 -1.00 -8.55 12.88
CA TYR A 26 0.40 -8.55 12.47
C TYR A 26 0.90 -7.22 11.88
N ILE A 27 0.01 -6.26 11.64
CA ILE A 27 0.32 -4.97 10.98
C ILE A 27 1.46 -4.17 11.62
N HIS A 28 1.63 -4.30 12.94
CA HIS A 28 2.73 -3.66 13.65
C HIS A 28 4.11 -4.19 13.23
N PHE A 29 4.19 -5.40 12.67
CA PHE A 29 5.42 -6.04 12.19
C PHE A 29 5.64 -5.88 10.69
N PHE A 30 4.73 -5.22 9.97
CA PHE A 30 4.81 -5.10 8.51
C PHE A 30 6.13 -4.50 8.03
N MET A 31 6.58 -3.41 8.66
CA MET A 31 7.81 -2.76 8.27
C MET A 31 9.06 -3.59 8.58
N ASP A 32 9.04 -4.34 9.68
CA ASP A 32 10.13 -5.25 10.03
C ASP A 32 10.23 -6.41 9.04
N ALA A 33 9.08 -6.95 8.60
CA ALA A 33 9.03 -7.94 7.55
C ALA A 33 9.52 -7.36 6.21
N ALA A 34 9.10 -6.14 5.85
CA ALA A 34 9.52 -5.47 4.61
C ALA A 34 11.03 -5.30 4.55
N ASN A 35 11.65 -4.89 5.66
CA ASN A 35 13.10 -4.75 5.76
C ASN A 35 13.88 -6.05 5.52
N LYS A 36 13.27 -7.21 5.75
CA LYS A 36 13.92 -8.52 5.54
C LYS A 36 13.80 -9.03 4.10
N VAL A 37 12.88 -8.49 3.32
CA VAL A 37 12.50 -9.06 2.02
C VAL A 37 12.66 -8.11 0.82
N TRP A 38 13.25 -6.93 1.03
CA TRP A 38 13.47 -5.95 -0.04
C TRP A 38 14.19 -6.53 -1.24
N ASP A 39 15.28 -7.27 -1.01
CA ASP A 39 16.11 -7.84 -2.07
C ASP A 39 15.42 -8.96 -2.86
N GLN A 40 14.32 -9.51 -2.34
CA GLN A 40 13.56 -10.57 -3.00
C GLN A 40 12.31 -10.04 -3.71
N LEU A 41 11.90 -8.80 -3.44
CA LEU A 41 10.73 -8.21 -4.08
C LEU A 41 11.06 -7.83 -5.52
N SER A 42 10.28 -8.36 -6.47
CA SER A 42 10.29 -7.82 -7.82
C SER A 42 9.56 -6.49 -7.87
N GLY A 43 9.82 -5.69 -8.91
CA GLY A 43 9.05 -4.47 -9.18
C GLY A 43 7.54 -4.73 -9.28
N LYS A 44 7.14 -5.88 -9.86
CA LYS A 44 5.73 -6.31 -9.96
C LYS A 44 5.12 -6.63 -8.60
N ASP A 45 5.85 -7.32 -7.73
CA ASP A 45 5.39 -7.61 -6.37
C ASP A 45 5.23 -6.32 -5.57
N PHE A 46 6.17 -5.40 -5.74
CA PHE A 46 6.15 -4.11 -5.09
C PHE A 46 4.93 -3.27 -5.52
N THR A 47 4.66 -3.14 -6.82
CA THR A 47 3.47 -2.41 -7.30
C THR A 47 2.17 -3.10 -6.90
N CYS A 48 2.15 -4.44 -6.83
CA CYS A 48 1.01 -5.20 -6.30
C CYS A 48 0.76 -4.89 -4.81
N LEU A 49 1.80 -4.73 -3.99
CA LEU A 49 1.63 -4.31 -2.60
C LEU A 49 1.10 -2.88 -2.48
N LEU A 50 1.61 -1.96 -3.32
CA LEU A 50 1.08 -0.59 -3.37
C LEU A 50 -0.40 -0.59 -3.73
N ASP A 51 -0.80 -1.39 -4.73
CA ASP A 51 -2.20 -1.56 -5.14
C ASP A 51 -3.07 -2.07 -3.98
N ILE A 52 -2.63 -3.10 -3.26
CA ILE A 52 -3.35 -3.63 -2.09
C ILE A 52 -3.51 -2.55 -1.02
N ILE A 53 -2.45 -1.82 -0.67
CA ILE A 53 -2.52 -0.80 0.39
C ILE A 53 -3.40 0.37 -0.06
N ILE A 54 -3.24 0.85 -1.29
CA ILE A 54 -3.98 2.00 -1.81
C ILE A 54 -5.44 1.62 -2.01
N HIS A 55 -5.75 0.66 -2.89
CA HIS A 55 -7.13 0.38 -3.27
C HIS A 55 -7.90 -0.36 -2.17
N GLN A 56 -7.30 -1.38 -1.55
CA GLN A 56 -8.05 -2.24 -0.62
C GLN A 56 -8.03 -1.74 0.82
N LYS A 57 -7.09 -0.86 1.20
CA LYS A 57 -7.03 -0.35 2.59
C LYS A 57 -7.37 1.13 2.68
N ILE A 58 -6.72 1.97 1.89
CA ILE A 58 -6.91 3.42 1.96
C ILE A 58 -8.22 3.83 1.29
N LEU A 59 -8.41 3.46 0.02
CA LEU A 59 -9.58 3.91 -0.75
C LEU A 59 -10.86 3.25 -0.24
N GLU A 60 -10.81 2.00 0.21
CA GLU A 60 -11.91 1.34 0.93
C GLU A 60 -12.22 1.90 2.33
N LEU A 61 -11.51 2.95 2.77
CA LEU A 61 -11.71 3.65 4.03
C LEU A 61 -11.59 2.73 5.27
N TRP A 62 -10.61 1.82 5.27
CA TRP A 62 -10.35 1.02 6.46
C TRP A 62 -9.81 1.92 7.59
N THR A 63 -10.47 1.87 8.74
CA THR A 63 -10.18 2.74 9.90
C THR A 63 -9.52 2.02 11.07
N ASP A 64 -9.19 0.73 10.90
CA ASP A 64 -8.59 -0.11 11.96
C ASP A 64 -7.09 0.12 12.15
N PHE A 65 -6.45 0.87 11.24
CA PHE A 65 -5.04 1.24 11.27
C PHE A 65 -4.76 2.49 10.43
N ASP A 66 -3.66 3.20 10.71
CA ASP A 66 -3.20 4.32 9.89
C ASP A 66 -2.46 3.82 8.64
N TYR A 67 -3.22 3.38 7.63
CA TYR A 67 -2.66 2.88 6.37
C TYR A 67 -1.97 3.97 5.54
N VAL A 68 -2.37 5.24 5.67
CA VAL A 68 -1.70 6.36 5.00
C VAL A 68 -0.31 6.57 5.60
N GLY A 69 -0.20 6.57 6.94
CA GLY A 69 1.08 6.61 7.63
C GLY A 69 1.97 5.42 7.29
N LEU A 70 1.39 4.21 7.23
CA LEU A 70 2.09 3.01 6.78
C LEU A 70 2.65 3.17 5.37
N LEU A 71 1.82 3.59 4.42
CA LEU A 71 2.22 3.77 3.02
C LEU A 71 3.33 4.82 2.88
N ARG A 72 3.24 5.93 3.61
CA ARG A 72 4.29 6.95 3.65
C ARG A 72 5.62 6.38 4.16
N GLN A 73 5.57 5.61 5.25
CA GLN A 73 6.77 5.00 5.83
C GLN A 73 7.35 3.91 4.93
N PHE A 74 6.49 3.08 4.34
CA PHE A 74 6.84 2.03 3.39
C PHE A 74 7.54 2.63 2.18
N TRP A 75 6.87 3.57 1.48
CA TRP A 75 7.45 4.25 0.32
C TRP A 75 8.78 4.92 0.63
N ARG A 76 8.88 5.65 1.75
CA ARG A 76 10.13 6.34 2.12
C ARG A 76 11.30 5.36 2.26
N ARG A 77 11.06 4.18 2.84
CA ARG A 77 12.08 3.15 3.09
C ARG A 77 12.28 2.19 1.91
N SER A 78 11.44 2.24 0.88
CA SER A 78 11.59 1.40 -0.30
C SER A 78 12.92 1.68 -1.04
N PRO A 79 13.62 0.63 -1.50
CA PRO A 79 14.76 0.76 -2.40
C PRO A 79 14.43 1.55 -3.67
N ASP A 80 15.40 2.32 -4.18
CA ASP A 80 15.19 3.21 -5.32
C ASP A 80 14.84 2.46 -6.61
N HIS A 81 15.41 1.27 -6.83
CA HIS A 81 15.08 0.46 -8.00
C HIS A 81 13.60 0.04 -8.03
N LEU A 82 12.97 -0.19 -6.87
CA LEU A 82 11.53 -0.49 -6.78
C LEU A 82 10.68 0.76 -6.99
N LYS A 83 11.13 1.91 -6.45
CA LYS A 83 10.46 3.20 -6.69
C LYS A 83 10.45 3.55 -8.17
N HIS A 84 11.60 3.46 -8.84
CA HIS A 84 11.71 3.71 -10.28
C HIS A 84 10.85 2.77 -11.12
N TYR A 85 10.74 1.50 -10.72
CA TYR A 85 9.82 0.59 -11.37
C TYR A 85 8.36 1.07 -11.22
N ALA A 86 7.97 1.43 -10.00
CA ALA A 86 6.62 1.93 -9.72
C ALA A 86 6.31 3.22 -10.47
N GLU A 87 7.28 4.13 -10.64
CA GLU A 87 7.12 5.40 -11.38
C GLU A 87 6.59 5.21 -12.82
N GLY A 88 6.89 4.07 -13.43
CA GLY A 88 6.41 3.69 -14.77
C GLY A 88 5.03 3.03 -14.80
N THR A 89 4.30 3.01 -13.69
CA THR A 89 2.99 2.32 -13.57
C THR A 89 1.88 3.26 -13.13
N ASP A 90 0.63 2.91 -13.46
CA ASP A 90 -0.54 3.74 -13.15
C ASP A 90 -0.74 3.94 -11.64
N ILE A 91 -0.33 2.97 -10.81
CA ILE A 91 -0.45 3.06 -9.35
C ILE A 91 0.34 4.24 -8.76
N PHE A 92 1.38 4.70 -9.47
CA PHE A 92 2.18 5.84 -9.02
C PHE A 92 1.41 7.15 -8.99
N GLN A 93 0.40 7.33 -9.85
CA GLN A 93 -0.41 8.53 -9.84
C GLN A 93 -1.23 8.61 -8.54
N PHE A 94 -1.85 7.50 -8.13
CA PHE A 94 -2.56 7.41 -6.85
C PHE A 94 -1.62 7.62 -5.67
N LEU A 95 -0.43 7.01 -5.73
CA LEU A 95 0.57 7.17 -4.69
C LEU A 95 0.97 8.64 -4.52
N LYS A 96 1.24 9.36 -5.61
CA LYS A 96 1.58 10.80 -5.54
C LYS A 96 0.55 11.60 -4.79
N GLU A 97 -0.74 11.40 -5.10
CA GLU A 97 -1.81 12.14 -4.45
C GLU A 97 -1.89 11.85 -2.95
N ILE A 98 -1.76 10.58 -2.55
CA ILE A 98 -1.81 10.18 -1.12
C ILE A 98 -0.58 10.69 -0.35
N LEU A 99 0.58 10.78 -1.00
CA LEU A 99 1.81 11.26 -0.40
C LEU A 99 1.89 12.79 -0.30
N LYS A 100 0.95 13.56 -0.90
CA LYS A 100 0.94 15.02 -0.77
C LYS A 100 0.82 15.45 0.70
N PRO A 101 1.53 16.52 1.11
CA PRO A 101 1.32 17.13 2.41
C PRO A 101 -0.14 17.53 2.61
N GLY A 102 -0.72 17.19 3.76
CA GLY A 102 -2.13 17.49 4.06
C GLY A 102 -3.14 16.55 3.40
N PHE A 103 -2.71 15.48 2.70
CA PHE A 103 -3.65 14.42 2.32
C PHE A 103 -4.23 13.80 3.60
N HIS A 104 -5.54 13.94 3.74
CA HIS A 104 -6.35 13.30 4.73
C HIS A 104 -7.49 12.60 4.00
N VAL A 105 -7.74 11.36 4.39
CA VAL A 105 -8.93 10.67 3.94
C VAL A 105 -10.08 11.24 4.75
N ASP A 106 -10.93 12.06 4.12
CA ASP A 106 -12.19 12.51 4.71
C ASP A 106 -13.09 11.27 4.85
N VAL A 107 -13.01 10.61 6.01
CA VAL A 107 -13.91 9.50 6.34
C VAL A 107 -15.27 10.14 6.62
N PRO A 108 -16.30 9.92 5.78
CA PRO A 108 -17.63 10.37 6.12
C PRO A 108 -18.02 9.68 7.42
N ARG A 109 -18.36 10.44 8.45
CA ARG A 109 -18.95 9.92 9.70
C ARG A 109 -20.35 9.38 9.39
N PHE A 110 -20.44 8.22 8.75
CA PHE A 110 -21.70 7.51 8.57
C PHE A 110 -21.56 6.02 8.83
N SER A 111 -22.47 5.55 9.67
CA SER A 111 -22.67 4.21 10.18
C SER A 111 -22.79 3.15 9.08
N SER A 112 -22.01 2.07 9.23
CA SER A 112 -22.38 0.70 8.84
C SER A 112 -23.04 0.55 7.45
N SER A 113 -22.31 0.80 6.37
CA SER A 113 -22.55 0.10 5.10
C SER A 113 -21.28 0.10 4.24
N ARG A 114 -20.94 -1.06 3.66
CA ARG A 114 -19.66 -1.41 3.00
C ARG A 114 -19.42 -0.75 1.63
N GLU A 115 -19.99 0.43 1.35
CA GLU A 115 -19.93 1.06 0.01
C GLU A 115 -19.21 2.41 -0.15
N PRO A 116 -18.32 2.90 0.74
CA PRO A 116 -17.69 4.20 0.50
C PRO A 116 -16.47 4.17 -0.44
N GLY A 117 -15.82 3.01 -0.65
CA GLY A 117 -14.56 2.94 -1.40
C GLY A 117 -14.65 3.14 -2.92
N LEU A 118 -15.72 2.64 -3.53
CA LEU A 118 -15.94 2.78 -4.98
C LEU A 118 -16.25 4.22 -5.36
N LEU A 119 -17.03 4.94 -4.56
CA LEU A 119 -17.39 6.35 -4.83
C LEU A 119 -16.18 7.30 -4.73
N PHE A 120 -15.23 7.03 -3.83
CA PHE A 120 -13.97 7.78 -3.79
C PHE A 120 -13.11 7.46 -5.02
N TYR A 121 -12.99 6.17 -5.37
CA TYR A 121 -12.23 5.74 -6.55
C TYR A 121 -12.78 6.35 -7.84
N GLU A 122 -14.10 6.33 -8.05
CA GLU A 122 -14.76 6.93 -9.22
C GLU A 122 -14.57 8.46 -9.26
N LYS A 123 -14.80 9.17 -8.15
CA LYS A 123 -14.57 10.63 -8.10
C LYS A 123 -13.11 11.02 -8.31
N PHE A 124 -12.17 10.24 -7.80
CA PHE A 124 -10.74 10.45 -7.99
C PHE A 124 -10.34 10.22 -9.46
N CYS A 125 -10.81 9.13 -10.07
CA CYS A 125 -10.58 8.85 -11.49
C CYS A 125 -11.18 9.93 -12.40
N ASP A 126 -12.37 10.43 -12.07
CA ASP A 126 -13.05 11.48 -12.85
C ASP A 126 -12.37 12.85 -12.74
N ASN A 127 -11.81 13.19 -11.58
CA ASN A 127 -11.06 14.42 -11.39
C ASN A 127 -9.73 14.41 -12.17
N HIS A 128 -9.06 13.26 -12.27
CA HIS A 128 -7.84 13.13 -13.06
C HIS A 128 -8.07 13.13 -14.58
N LYS A 129 -9.19 12.56 -15.06
CA LYS A 129 -9.56 12.64 -16.50
C LYS A 129 -9.86 14.07 -16.98
N LYS A 130 -10.29 14.96 -16.08
CA LYS A 130 -10.58 16.37 -16.40
C LYS A 130 -9.33 17.25 -16.45
N SER A 131 -8.26 16.87 -15.74
CA SER A 131 -7.02 17.67 -15.67
C SER A 131 -6.05 17.43 -16.84
N THR A 132 -6.28 16.43 -17.68
CA THR A 132 -5.45 16.08 -18.85
C THR A 132 -6.05 16.52 -20.20
N LYS A 133 -7.08 17.36 -20.20
CA LYS A 133 -7.56 18.05 -21.41
C LYS A 133 -7.12 19.51 -21.37
N LEU A 134 -5.90 19.77 -21.86
CA LEU A 134 -5.41 21.07 -22.29
C LEU A 134 -4.83 20.90 -23.70
#